data_AF-A0A061N5T1-F1
#
_entry.id   AF-A0A061N5T1-F1
#
_cell.length_a   1.000
_cell.length_b   1.000
_cell.length_c   1.000
_cell.angle_alpha   90.00
_cell.angle_beta   90.00
_cell.angle_gamma   90.00
#
_symmetry.space_group_name_H-M   'P 1'
#
loop_
_entity.id
_entity.type
_entity.pdbx_description
1 polymer ?
#
loop_
_entity_poly.entity_id
_entity_poly.type
_entity_poly.pdbx_seq_one_letter_code
_entity_poly.pdbx_strand_id
1 'polypeptide(L)'
;MLAREQEQEDLDEDQKRVEVETIEIHFTNERESRLSELALYDLRQQAVDELEPLLHQNLESVAEQQELVIRTLENKRFDVNEQQFSLEVTRAIFYKKIDLHTEIVIESSS
;
A
#
# COMPACT_ATOMS: atom_id res chain seq x y z
N MET A 1 40.21 20.29 -7.44
CA MET A 1 39.02 21.14 -7.59
C MET A 1 37.80 20.27 -7.94
N LEU A 2 37.92 19.34 -8.90
CA LEU A 2 36.86 18.40 -9.32
C LEU A 2 36.24 17.50 -8.22
N ALA A 3 37.01 17.09 -7.21
CA ALA A 3 36.48 16.21 -6.16
C ALA A 3 35.41 16.86 -5.27
N ARG A 4 35.42 18.20 -5.14
CA ARG A 4 34.47 18.93 -4.29
C ARG A 4 33.14 19.24 -4.99
N GLU A 5 33.11 19.21 -6.32
CA GLU A 5 31.88 19.39 -7.11
C GLU A 5 31.08 18.09 -7.13
N GLN A 6 31.73 16.93 -7.29
CA GLN A 6 31.03 15.64 -7.24
C GLN A 6 30.47 15.34 -5.84
N GLU A 7 31.24 15.61 -4.77
CA GLU A 7 30.73 15.47 -3.39
C GLU A 7 29.56 16.43 -3.09
N GLN A 8 29.44 17.57 -3.78
CA GLN A 8 28.31 18.48 -3.59
C GLN A 8 27.06 18.05 -4.39
N GLU A 9 27.24 17.54 -5.61
CA GLU A 9 26.13 16.96 -6.39
C GLU A 9 25.49 15.77 -5.65
N ASP A 10 26.30 14.89 -5.05
CA ASP A 10 25.80 13.75 -4.27
C ASP A 10 25.07 14.20 -2.98
N LEU A 11 25.53 15.27 -2.33
CA LEU A 11 24.91 15.81 -1.10
C LEU A 11 23.61 16.58 -1.37
N ASP A 12 23.44 17.17 -2.56
CA ASP A 12 22.23 17.91 -2.94
C ASP A 12 21.09 16.98 -3.39
N GLU A 13 21.38 15.79 -3.94
CA GLU A 13 20.37 14.77 -4.26
C GLU A 13 19.77 14.09 -3.02
N ASP A 14 20.55 13.92 -1.96
CA ASP A 14 20.11 13.28 -0.71
C ASP A 14 19.16 14.15 0.12
N GLN A 15 19.13 15.47 -0.10
CA GLN A 15 18.44 16.43 0.79
C GLN A 15 16.92 16.60 0.53
N LYS A 16 16.31 15.93 -0.46
CA LYS A 16 14.89 16.14 -0.81
C LYS A 16 14.10 14.90 -1.22
N ARG A 17 14.55 13.69 -0.91
CA ARG A 17 13.75 12.49 -1.20
C ARG A 17 12.61 12.40 -0.19
N VAL A 18 11.39 12.70 -0.64
CA VAL A 18 10.18 12.44 0.13
C VAL A 18 9.98 10.93 0.12
N GLU A 19 10.05 10.31 1.28
CA GLU A 19 9.85 8.87 1.44
C GLU A 19 8.39 8.56 1.81
N VAL A 20 7.97 7.32 1.55
CA VAL A 20 6.70 6.80 2.06
C VAL A 20 6.83 6.59 3.57
N GLU A 21 6.06 7.34 4.35
CA GLU A 21 6.12 7.30 5.83
C GLU A 21 5.13 6.27 6.41
N THR A 22 3.97 6.07 5.76
CA THR A 22 2.89 5.22 6.28
C THR A 22 2.02 4.68 5.16
N ILE A 23 1.42 3.51 5.39
CA ILE A 23 0.43 2.89 4.51
C ILE A 23 -0.83 2.68 5.33
N GLU A 24 -1.96 3.15 4.82
CA GLU A 24 -3.26 3.04 5.46
C GLU A 24 -4.25 2.39 4.47
N ILE A 25 -4.88 1.29 4.90
CA ILE A 25 -5.93 0.61 4.15
C ILE A 25 -7.25 0.89 4.85
N HIS A 26 -8.25 1.38 4.12
CA HIS A 26 -9.61 1.61 4.59
C HIS A 26 -10.57 0.71 3.81
N PHE A 27 -11.51 0.08 4.50
CA PHE A 27 -12.53 -0.73 3.84
C PHE A 27 -13.79 0.10 3.67
N THR A 28 -14.33 0.15 2.46
CA THR A 28 -15.50 0.98 2.13
C THR A 28 -16.82 0.31 2.50
N ASN A 29 -16.81 -1.02 2.65
CA ASN A 29 -17.98 -1.86 2.89
C ASN A 29 -17.89 -2.67 4.20
N GLU A 30 -17.20 -2.17 5.24
CA GLU A 30 -17.01 -2.89 6.51
C GLU A 30 -18.32 -3.39 7.11
N ARG A 31 -19.37 -2.55 7.08
CA ARG A 31 -20.67 -2.88 7.66
C ARG A 31 -21.39 -3.97 6.87
N GLU A 32 -21.27 -3.92 5.55
CA GLU A 32 -21.88 -4.84 4.60
C GLU A 32 -21.16 -6.18 4.55
N SER A 33 -19.84 -6.19 4.80
CA SER A 33 -18.99 -7.39 4.79
C SER A 33 -19.36 -8.41 5.87
N ARG A 34 -20.00 -7.96 6.96
CA ARG A 34 -20.36 -8.76 8.15
C ARG A 34 -19.18 -9.47 8.82
N LEU A 35 -17.95 -9.05 8.53
CA LEU A 35 -16.75 -9.52 9.22
C LEU A 35 -16.73 -9.01 10.66
N SER A 36 -16.18 -9.81 11.56
CA SER A 36 -15.91 -9.37 12.93
C SER A 36 -14.81 -8.30 12.93
N GLU A 37 -14.74 -7.48 13.98
CA GLU A 37 -13.66 -6.49 14.12
C GLU A 37 -12.27 -7.13 14.08
N LEU A 38 -12.12 -8.33 14.64
CA LEU A 38 -10.89 -9.10 14.57
C LEU A 38 -10.56 -9.53 13.14
N ALA A 39 -11.54 -10.04 12.39
CA ALA A 39 -11.33 -10.44 10.99
C ALA A 39 -11.00 -9.24 10.09
N LEU A 40 -11.64 -8.08 10.33
CA LEU A 40 -11.31 -6.83 9.64
C LEU A 40 -9.88 -6.37 9.97
N TYR A 41 -9.48 -6.45 11.24
CA TYR A 41 -8.12 -6.13 11.65
C TYR A 41 -7.10 -7.05 10.98
N ASP A 42 -7.31 -8.36 11.01
CA ASP A 42 -6.42 -9.34 10.40
C ASP A 42 -6.30 -9.14 8.89
N LEU A 43 -7.42 -8.91 8.19
CA LEU A 43 -7.43 -8.63 6.75
C LEU A 43 -6.65 -7.34 6.44
N ARG A 44 -6.84 -6.29 7.24
CA ARG A 44 -6.15 -5.01 7.06
C ARG A 44 -4.64 -5.16 7.27
N GLN A 45 -4.23 -5.92 8.29
CA GLN A 45 -2.83 -6.15 8.57
C GLN A 45 -2.17 -6.91 7.42
N GLN A 46 -2.79 -7.99 6.93
CA GLN A 46 -2.27 -8.72 5.77
C GLN A 46 -2.15 -7.83 4.52
N ALA A 47 -3.12 -6.94 4.29
CA ALA A 47 -3.10 -5.99 3.18
C ALA A 47 -1.97 -4.95 3.31
N VAL A 48 -1.71 -4.46 4.53
CA VAL A 48 -0.61 -3.54 4.82
C VAL A 48 0.74 -4.24 4.65
N ASP A 49 0.88 -5.47 5.16
CA ASP A 49 2.10 -6.27 5.08
C ASP A 49 2.53 -6.49 3.62
N GLU A 50 1.56 -6.66 2.72
CA GLU A 50 1.83 -6.84 1.29
C GLU A 50 2.44 -5.60 0.62
N LEU A 51 2.19 -4.42 1.20
CA LEU A 51 2.72 -3.14 0.74
C LEU A 51 3.86 -2.61 1.62
N GLU A 52 4.19 -3.28 2.73
CA GLU A 52 5.28 -2.92 3.64
C GLU A 52 6.63 -2.66 2.92
N PRO A 53 7.01 -3.39 1.84
CA PRO A 53 8.24 -3.10 1.09
C PRO A 53 8.30 -1.70 0.47
N LEU A 54 7.16 -1.01 0.37
CA LEU A 54 7.06 0.37 -0.13
C LEU A 54 7.41 1.41 0.94
N LEU A 55 7.44 1.04 2.23
CA LEU A 55 7.85 1.96 3.30
C LEU A 55 9.31 2.38 3.11
N HIS A 56 9.59 3.66 3.38
CA HIS A 56 10.91 4.28 3.19
C HIS A 56 11.41 4.32 1.73
N GLN A 57 10.61 3.84 0.78
CA GLN A 57 10.92 4.01 -0.64
C GLN A 57 10.67 5.46 -1.06
N ASN A 58 11.33 5.85 -2.15
CA ASN A 58 11.11 7.15 -2.78
C ASN A 58 9.64 7.28 -3.26
N LEU A 59 8.94 8.28 -2.73
CA LEU A 59 7.52 8.51 -3.02
C LEU A 59 7.24 8.77 -4.50
N GLU A 60 8.10 9.52 -5.19
CA GLU A 60 7.92 9.85 -6.60
C GLU A 60 7.95 8.56 -7.43
N SER A 61 8.94 7.69 -7.19
CA SER A 61 9.02 6.39 -7.85
C SER A 61 7.84 5.47 -7.55
N VAL A 62 7.32 5.47 -6.31
CA VAL A 62 6.14 4.68 -5.93
C VAL A 62 4.87 5.23 -6.59
N ALA A 63 4.71 6.56 -6.65
CA ALA A 63 3.57 7.22 -7.29
C ALA A 63 3.56 7.01 -8.82
N GLU A 64 4.72 7.00 -9.46
CA GLU A 64 4.86 6.62 -10.88
C GLU A 64 4.41 5.17 -11.14
N GLN A 65 4.59 4.30 -10.14
CA GLN A 65 4.23 2.88 -10.17
C GLN A 65 2.89 2.58 -9.49
N GLN A 66 2.03 3.57 -9.29
CA GLN A 66 0.76 3.43 -8.57
C GLN A 66 -0.11 2.27 -9.09
N GLU A 67 -0.14 2.03 -10.41
CA GLU A 67 -0.91 0.94 -11.00
C GLU A 67 -0.39 -0.44 -10.57
N LEU A 68 0.93 -0.59 -10.44
CA LEU A 68 1.54 -1.82 -9.95
C LEU A 68 1.22 -2.05 -8.47
N VAL A 69 1.25 -0.98 -7.66
CA VAL A 69 0.88 -1.04 -6.25
C VAL A 69 -0.57 -1.51 -6.10
N ILE A 70 -1.48 -0.90 -6.85
CA ILE A 70 -2.90 -1.26 -6.86
C ILE A 70 -3.08 -2.73 -7.26
N ARG A 71 -2.49 -3.14 -8.39
CA ARG A 71 -2.58 -4.53 -8.87
C ARG A 71 -1.98 -5.55 -7.91
N THR A 72 -0.93 -5.19 -7.18
CA THR A 72 -0.33 -6.08 -6.18
C THR A 72 -1.34 -6.42 -5.10
N LEU A 73 -2.10 -5.42 -4.63
CA LEU A 73 -3.15 -5.63 -3.64
C LEU A 73 -4.36 -6.37 -4.23
N GLU A 74 -4.82 -5.99 -5.43
CA GLU A 74 -6.02 -6.58 -6.04
C GLU A 74 -5.85 -8.03 -6.49
N ASN A 75 -4.65 -8.41 -6.93
CA ASN A 75 -4.37 -9.80 -7.33
C ASN A 75 -4.16 -10.72 -6.13
N LYS A 76 -4.02 -10.17 -4.91
CA LYS A 76 -3.79 -10.96 -3.71
C LYS A 76 -5.09 -11.58 -3.23
N ARG A 77 -5.01 -12.86 -2.85
CA ARG A 77 -6.04 -13.55 -2.07
C ARG A 77 -5.62 -13.56 -0.61
N PHE A 78 -6.53 -13.16 0.26
CA PHE A 78 -6.32 -13.07 1.70
C PHE A 78 -7.14 -14.14 2.40
N ASP A 79 -6.49 -14.94 3.22
CA ASP A 79 -7.13 -16.00 3.99
C ASP A 79 -7.45 -15.47 5.40
N VAL A 80 -8.74 -15.37 5.73
CA VAL A 80 -9.21 -14.93 7.04
C VAL A 80 -10.33 -15.85 7.50
N ASN A 81 -10.16 -16.49 8.66
CA ASN A 81 -11.15 -17.42 9.24
C ASN A 81 -11.65 -18.49 8.24
N GLU A 82 -10.74 -19.14 7.51
CA GLU A 82 -11.03 -20.19 6.53
C GLU A 82 -11.82 -19.73 5.29
N GLN A 83 -12.01 -18.42 5.11
CA GLN A 83 -12.63 -17.84 3.93
C GLN A 83 -11.62 -16.98 3.17
N GLN A 84 -11.69 -17.03 1.83
CA GLN A 84 -10.84 -16.25 0.96
C GLN A 84 -11.51 -14.94 0.56
N PHE A 85 -10.73 -13.87 0.60
CA PHE A 85 -11.16 -12.54 0.20
C PHE A 85 -10.18 -11.95 -0.80
N SER A 86 -10.68 -11.02 -1.61
CA SER A 86 -9.85 -10.04 -2.31
C SER A 86 -10.30 -8.64 -1.98
N LEU A 87 -9.43 -7.70 -2.30
CA LEU A 87 -9.68 -6.28 -2.13
C LEU A 87 -9.73 -5.64 -3.52
N GLU A 88 -10.79 -4.88 -3.79
CA GLU A 88 -10.91 -4.06 -4.99
C GLU A 88 -10.60 -2.61 -4.64
N VAL A 89 -9.62 -1.97 -5.29
CA VAL A 89 -9.21 -0.61 -4.92
C VAL A 89 -10.15 0.40 -5.57
N THR A 90 -11.03 0.97 -4.75
CA THR A 90 -11.99 2.01 -5.19
C THR A 90 -11.36 3.40 -5.29
N ARG A 91 -10.31 3.67 -4.50
CA ARG A 91 -9.57 4.93 -4.51
C ARG A 91 -8.17 4.74 -3.93
N ALA A 92 -7.18 5.37 -4.55
CA ALA A 92 -5.81 5.40 -4.06
C ALA A 92 -5.28 6.84 -4.03
N ILE A 93 -4.53 7.17 -2.98
CA ILE A 93 -3.89 8.48 -2.80
C ILE A 93 -2.43 8.26 -2.43
N PHE A 94 -1.53 8.75 -3.27
CA PHE A 94 -0.08 8.64 -3.07
C PHE A 94 0.48 10.00 -2.68
N TYR A 95 0.79 10.16 -1.40
CA TYR A 95 1.48 11.33 -0.86
C TYR A 95 2.50 10.86 0.19
N LYS A 96 2.83 11.66 1.22
CA LYS A 96 3.63 11.19 2.37
C LYS A 96 3.12 9.87 2.99
N LYS A 97 1.82 9.62 2.81
CA LYS A 97 1.16 8.34 3.13
C LYS A 97 0.54 7.77 1.86
N ILE A 98 0.53 6.45 1.76
CA ILE A 98 -0.28 5.73 0.78
C ILE A 98 -1.60 5.40 1.45
N ASP A 99 -2.68 5.99 0.95
CA ASP A 99 -4.03 5.79 1.47
C ASP A 99 -4.87 5.07 0.42
N LEU A 100 -5.28 3.84 0.73
CA LEU A 100 -6.06 2.98 -0.16
C LEU A 100 -7.43 2.73 0.44
N HIS A 101 -8.47 3.05 -0.31
CA HIS A 101 -9.84 2.68 0.00
C HIS A 101 -10.23 1.49 -0.85
N THR A 102 -10.60 0.39 -0.19
CA THR A 102 -10.85 -0.89 -0.83
C THR A 102 -12.21 -1.46 -0.49
N GLU A 103 -12.84 -2.14 -1.44
CA GLU A 103 -14.03 -2.95 -1.20
C GLU A 103 -13.60 -4.40 -0.93
N ILE A 104 -14.16 -5.00 0.12
CA ILE A 104 -13.93 -6.42 0.45
C ILE A 104 -14.84 -7.28 -0.43
N VAL A 105 -14.24 -8.21 -1.18
CA VAL A 105 -14.94 -9.16 -2.06
C VAL A 105 -14.72 -10.57 -1.54
N ILE A 106 -15.81 -11.33 -1.39
CA ILE A 106 -15.74 -12.74 -0.99
C ILE A 106 -15.45 -13.59 -2.22
N GLU A 107 -14.36 -14.35 -2.17
CA GLU A 107 -14.03 -15.30 -3.21
C GLU A 107 -14.74 -16.62 -2.95
N SER A 108 -15.78 -16.88 -3.74
CA SER A 108 -16.47 -18.18 -3.72
C SER A 108 -15.68 -19.15 -4.57
N SER A 109 -15.08 -20.17 -3.95
CA SER A 109 -14.52 -21.31 -4.67
C SER A 109 -15.66 -21.96 -5.49
N SER A 110 -15.65 -21.75 -6.80
CA SER A 110 -16.54 -22.45 -7.75
C SER A 110 -15.94 -23.79 -8.15
#